data_AF-F9VZG0-F1
#
_entry.id   AF-F9VZG0-F1
#
_cell.length_a   1.000
_cell.length_b   1.000
_cell.length_c   1.000
_cell.angle_alpha   90.00
_cell.angle_beta   90.00
_cell.angle_gamma   90.00
#
_symmetry.space_group_name_H-M   'P 1'
#
loop_
_entity.id
_entity.type
_entity.pdbx_description
1 polymer ?
#
loop_
_entity_poly.entity_id
_entity_poly.type
_entity_poly.pdbx_seq_one_letter_code
_entity_poly.pdbx_strand_id
1 'polypeptide(L)'
;MARVKPERRRPIDLAITATIIVLVAVAGLIAWLVSPVRGTTSVQAQSTPPEVEQPAAVPDAFAPRWQAASDATVVPAIADSVVVTGDGGTVVGRDPASGDELWSYRRDLDLCVVDTAWTASTDLALAVYRNSRGCSEVTALDAKTGARKGSRTSDADDELRLVSDYGYVVAQGSGRLETWGSNLVRGIEYGRVEAPVRPEDEAKRKDCVIYSSAITGDRLSVVERCADDPGYRLTVLGALLDDDERVEQYGSTLITGDVSGPPPVVIAMSSTGIAVYDGGASPAEPPALGGDSGPSIRRFDSEGVATGSNTVAGDAIPPKDSVPLGGDGVVTYWTGKATVVLDAQSLKPIYQVPATLGPGEVMAGQLLLPSASGISVRDVAGGREIRSIPLTRSTAPDGVVSLRVIGEMVVEQRGTTVEAFGPA
;
A
#
# COMPACT_ATOMS: atom_id res chain seq x y z
N MET A 1 67.35 -32.91 -6.48
CA MET A 1 66.28 -32.88 -7.51
C MET A 1 66.30 -31.51 -8.17
N ALA A 2 66.65 -31.45 -9.47
CA ALA A 2 66.70 -30.19 -10.22
C ALA A 2 65.28 -29.83 -10.67
N ARG A 3 64.80 -28.63 -10.28
CA ARG A 3 63.48 -28.11 -10.68
C ARG A 3 63.34 -28.07 -12.20
N VAL A 4 62.24 -28.59 -12.72
CA VAL A 4 61.98 -28.66 -14.17
C VAL A 4 61.70 -27.24 -14.69
N LYS A 5 62.02 -26.98 -15.97
CA LYS A 5 61.96 -25.67 -16.67
C LYS A 5 60.72 -24.78 -16.41
N PRO A 6 59.50 -25.28 -16.09
CA PRO A 6 58.35 -24.44 -15.72
C PRO A 6 58.44 -23.79 -14.34
N GLU A 7 59.31 -24.24 -13.43
CA GLU A 7 59.34 -23.81 -12.02
C GLU A 7 60.36 -22.68 -11.71
N ARG A 8 60.95 -22.06 -12.73
CA ARG A 8 61.87 -20.93 -12.53
C ARG A 8 61.09 -19.63 -12.37
N ARG A 9 60.96 -19.16 -11.14
CA ARG A 9 60.44 -17.81 -10.78
C ARG A 9 61.23 -16.74 -11.55
N ARG A 10 60.68 -16.19 -12.64
CA ARG A 10 61.31 -15.09 -13.41
C ARG A 10 60.91 -13.74 -12.81
N PRO A 11 61.73 -12.68 -12.96
CA PRO A 11 61.35 -11.33 -12.54
C PRO A 11 60.06 -10.83 -13.20
N ILE A 12 59.79 -11.29 -14.42
CA ILE A 12 58.54 -11.00 -15.16
C ILE A 12 57.34 -11.65 -14.46
N ASP A 13 57.47 -12.90 -13.99
CA ASP A 13 56.38 -13.58 -13.28
C ASP A 13 56.05 -12.85 -11.97
N LEU A 14 57.06 -12.30 -11.29
CA LEU A 14 56.89 -11.46 -10.10
C LEU A 14 56.19 -10.13 -10.42
N ALA A 15 56.59 -9.46 -11.51
CA ALA A 15 55.97 -8.21 -11.94
C ALA A 15 54.52 -8.42 -12.36
N ILE A 16 54.21 -9.46 -13.15
CA ILE A 16 52.85 -9.82 -13.55
C ILE A 16 52.01 -10.16 -12.31
N THR A 17 52.54 -10.98 -11.40
CA THR A 17 51.85 -11.32 -10.15
C THR A 17 51.54 -10.08 -9.33
N ALA A 18 52.52 -9.18 -9.15
CA ALA A 18 52.32 -7.92 -8.44
C ALA A 18 51.24 -7.06 -9.10
N THR A 19 51.27 -6.92 -10.43
CA THR A 19 50.25 -6.20 -11.19
C THR A 19 48.86 -6.80 -11.00
N ILE A 20 48.71 -8.13 -11.07
CA ILE A 20 47.43 -8.80 -10.82
C ILE A 20 46.94 -8.53 -9.40
N ILE A 21 47.81 -8.62 -8.39
CA ILE A 21 47.46 -8.31 -6.99
C ILE A 21 46.96 -6.87 -6.88
N VAL A 22 47.65 -5.90 -7.49
CA VAL A 22 47.22 -4.49 -7.49
C VAL A 22 45.87 -4.36 -8.19
N LEU A 23 45.66 -4.97 -9.35
CA LEU A 23 44.40 -4.90 -10.08
C LEU A 23 43.24 -5.52 -9.28
N VAL A 24 43.45 -6.67 -8.63
CA VAL A 24 42.44 -7.29 -7.76
C VAL A 24 42.15 -6.42 -6.55
N ALA A 25 43.17 -5.82 -5.93
CA ALA A 25 42.99 -4.91 -4.79
C ALA A 25 42.23 -3.65 -5.20
N VAL A 26 42.54 -3.07 -6.36
CA VAL A 26 41.84 -1.90 -6.93
C VAL A 26 40.40 -2.26 -7.29
N ALA A 27 40.17 -3.39 -7.96
CA ALA A 27 38.82 -3.85 -8.28
C ALA A 27 38.00 -4.12 -7.02
N GLY A 28 38.59 -4.75 -6.00
CA GLY A 28 37.96 -4.97 -4.69
C GLY A 28 37.65 -3.66 -3.96
N LEU A 29 38.55 -2.67 -4.00
CA LEU A 29 38.32 -1.35 -3.45
C LEU A 29 37.18 -0.63 -4.18
N ILE A 30 37.16 -0.64 -5.52
CA ILE A 30 36.08 -0.05 -6.31
C ILE A 30 34.76 -0.73 -5.98
N ALA A 31 34.71 -2.06 -5.97
CA ALA A 31 33.53 -2.83 -5.62
C ALA A 31 33.01 -2.50 -4.21
N TRP A 32 33.91 -2.31 -3.24
CA TRP A 32 33.54 -1.86 -1.89
C TRP A 32 33.04 -0.41 -1.85
N LEU A 33 33.70 0.49 -2.59
CA LEU A 33 33.34 1.91 -2.65
C LEU A 33 31.96 2.13 -3.27
N VAL A 34 31.58 1.34 -4.27
CA VAL A 34 30.28 1.41 -4.95
C VAL A 34 29.24 0.43 -4.39
N SER A 35 29.58 -0.30 -3.33
CA SER A 35 28.68 -1.31 -2.76
C SER A 35 27.46 -0.65 -2.09
N PRO A 36 26.23 -1.11 -2.38
CA PRO A 36 25.02 -0.65 -1.68
C PRO A 36 25.08 -0.85 -0.16
N VAL A 37 25.94 -1.76 0.33
CA VAL A 37 26.15 -2.01 1.75
C VAL A 37 26.71 -0.76 2.46
N ARG A 38 27.54 0.05 1.80
CA ARG A 38 28.06 1.30 2.39
C ARG A 38 26.99 2.36 2.61
N GLY A 39 25.98 2.37 1.75
CA GLY A 39 24.85 3.29 1.82
C GLY A 39 23.74 2.84 2.78
N THR A 40 23.87 1.65 3.38
CA THR A 40 22.81 1.03 4.17
C THR A 40 23.17 0.96 5.64
N THR A 41 22.30 1.46 6.51
CA THR A 41 22.35 1.26 7.97
C THR A 41 21.16 0.40 8.39
N SER A 42 21.40 -0.65 9.16
CA SER A 42 20.36 -1.55 9.66
C SER A 42 20.60 -1.80 11.15
N VAL A 43 19.70 -1.26 11.96
CA VAL A 43 19.64 -1.45 13.40
C VAL A 43 18.42 -2.31 13.68
N GLN A 44 18.65 -3.51 14.21
CA GLN A 44 17.56 -4.43 14.59
C GLN A 44 17.20 -4.23 16.06
N ALA A 45 15.97 -4.62 16.41
CA ALA A 45 15.51 -4.59 17.79
C ALA A 45 16.40 -5.47 18.68
N GLN A 46 16.67 -5.00 19.91
CA GLN A 46 17.51 -5.73 20.87
C GLN A 46 16.86 -7.04 21.33
N SER A 47 15.53 -7.06 21.35
CA SER A 47 14.68 -8.22 21.62
C SER A 47 13.40 -8.09 20.80
N THR A 48 12.74 -9.21 20.52
CA THR A 48 11.43 -9.20 19.85
C THR A 48 10.41 -8.46 20.72
N PRO A 49 9.82 -7.35 20.24
CA PRO A 49 8.75 -6.67 20.95
C PRO A 49 7.54 -7.61 21.12
N PRO A 50 6.84 -7.54 22.27
CA PRO A 50 5.62 -8.30 22.44
C PRO A 50 4.54 -7.81 21.47
N GLU A 51 3.65 -8.72 21.09
CA GLU A 51 2.42 -8.36 20.36
C GLU A 51 1.52 -7.51 21.25
N VAL A 52 0.85 -6.52 20.65
CA VAL A 52 -0.04 -5.62 21.38
C VAL A 52 -1.38 -6.31 21.61
N GLU A 53 -1.82 -6.36 22.87
CA GLU A 53 -3.11 -6.93 23.23
C GLU A 53 -4.28 -6.12 22.68
N GLN A 54 -5.33 -6.80 22.22
CA GLN A 54 -6.55 -6.14 21.76
C GLN A 54 -7.30 -5.51 22.94
N PRO A 55 -7.83 -4.29 22.78
CA PRO A 55 -8.50 -3.60 23.87
C PRO A 55 -9.88 -4.21 24.14
N ALA A 56 -10.26 -4.30 25.41
CA ALA A 56 -11.59 -4.78 25.80
C ALA A 56 -12.70 -3.71 25.61
N ALA A 57 -12.31 -2.44 25.56
CA ALA A 57 -13.21 -1.31 25.36
C ALA A 57 -12.44 -0.14 24.72
N VAL A 58 -13.17 0.76 24.06
CA VAL A 58 -12.61 2.07 23.66
C VAL A 58 -12.40 2.91 24.92
N PRO A 59 -11.21 3.51 25.12
CA PRO A 59 -10.96 4.46 26.20
C PRO A 59 -11.97 5.62 26.24
N ASP A 60 -12.21 6.17 27.43
CA ASP A 60 -13.11 7.33 27.59
C ASP A 60 -12.47 8.64 27.10
N ALA A 61 -11.14 8.72 27.12
CA ALA A 61 -10.37 9.86 26.67
C ALA A 61 -9.02 9.41 26.09
N PHE A 62 -8.50 10.20 25.15
CA PHE A 62 -7.19 10.01 24.54
C PHE A 62 -6.31 11.23 24.81
N ALA A 63 -5.03 10.98 25.10
CA ALA A 63 -3.98 11.98 25.21
C ALA A 63 -2.92 11.76 24.13
N PRO A 64 -2.35 12.84 23.52
CA PRO A 64 -1.26 12.71 22.58
C PRO A 64 -0.05 12.07 23.28
N ARG A 65 0.59 11.11 22.62
CA ARG A 65 1.75 10.39 23.14
C ARG A 65 3.02 10.80 22.41
N TRP A 66 3.00 10.69 21.09
CA TRP A 66 4.15 10.99 20.25
C TRP A 66 3.70 11.35 18.83
N GLN A 67 4.61 11.97 18.09
CA GLN A 67 4.46 12.26 16.67
C GLN A 67 5.77 12.00 15.93
N ALA A 68 5.67 11.65 14.65
CA ALA A 68 6.81 11.41 13.78
C ALA A 68 6.51 11.84 12.33
N ALA A 69 7.55 12.23 11.60
CA ALA A 69 7.47 12.38 10.15
C ALA A 69 7.32 11.00 9.50
N SER A 70 6.48 10.93 8.48
CA SER A 70 6.20 9.74 7.70
C SER A 70 5.69 10.13 6.31
N ASP A 71 6.57 10.65 5.45
CA ASP A 71 6.23 11.10 4.09
C ASP A 71 6.04 9.95 3.10
N ALA A 72 6.59 8.78 3.39
CA ALA A 72 6.48 7.58 2.56
C ALA A 72 5.26 6.70 2.89
N THR A 73 4.45 7.06 3.89
CA THR A 73 3.16 6.40 4.17
C THR A 73 2.01 7.34 3.76
N VAL A 74 0.81 6.81 3.55
CA VAL A 74 -0.43 7.61 3.34
C VAL A 74 -1.52 7.27 4.36
N VAL A 75 -1.44 6.08 4.94
CA VAL A 75 -2.20 5.63 6.11
C VAL A 75 -1.20 5.13 7.14
N PRO A 76 -1.55 5.14 8.44
CA PRO A 76 -0.66 4.56 9.45
C PRO A 76 -0.35 3.11 9.09
N ALA A 77 0.93 2.79 8.92
CA ALA A 77 1.41 1.43 8.67
C ALA A 77 1.54 0.73 10.02
N ILE A 78 0.62 -0.20 10.29
CA ILE A 78 0.49 -0.86 11.59
C ILE A 78 0.77 -2.35 11.42
N ALA A 79 1.75 -2.83 12.18
CA ALA A 79 2.06 -4.23 12.37
C ALA A 79 1.54 -4.71 13.73
N ASP A 80 1.72 -5.99 14.07
CA ASP A 80 1.19 -6.57 15.32
C ASP A 80 1.76 -5.94 16.60
N SER A 81 2.96 -5.37 16.52
CA SER A 81 3.73 -4.92 17.69
C SER A 81 4.26 -3.49 17.58
N VAL A 82 4.24 -2.90 16.39
CA VAL A 82 4.88 -1.61 16.12
C VAL A 82 4.04 -0.74 15.18
N VAL A 83 4.24 0.56 15.28
CA VAL A 83 3.85 1.50 14.23
C VAL A 83 5.07 1.75 13.35
N VAL A 84 4.93 1.54 12.05
CA VAL A 84 6.01 1.76 11.08
C VAL A 84 5.87 3.16 10.48
N THR A 85 6.96 3.92 10.49
CA THR A 85 7.05 5.25 9.87
C THR A 85 8.17 5.27 8.83
N GLY A 86 8.01 6.07 7.77
CA GLY A 86 9.01 6.20 6.71
C GLY A 86 9.24 7.65 6.32
N ASP A 87 10.47 8.15 6.51
CA ASP A 87 10.85 9.53 6.18
C ASP A 87 12.18 9.59 5.42
N GLY A 88 12.16 10.25 4.26
CA GLY A 88 13.32 10.48 3.40
C GLY A 88 13.94 9.19 2.84
N GLY A 89 14.85 8.56 3.58
CA GLY A 89 15.49 7.29 3.21
C GLY A 89 15.44 6.24 4.33
N THR A 90 14.68 6.52 5.39
CA THR A 90 14.70 5.77 6.65
C THR A 90 13.33 5.21 6.97
N VAL A 91 13.29 3.93 7.30
CA VAL A 91 12.12 3.22 7.82
C VAL A 91 12.38 2.88 9.28
N VAL A 92 11.41 3.17 10.14
CA VAL A 92 11.54 3.01 11.60
C VAL A 92 10.33 2.25 12.13
N GLY A 93 10.57 1.18 12.89
CA GLY A 93 9.56 0.55 13.73
C GLY A 93 9.55 1.18 15.11
N ARG A 94 8.41 1.73 15.51
CA ARG A 94 8.24 2.48 16.75
C ARG A 94 7.37 1.72 17.73
N ASP A 95 7.73 1.81 19.00
CA ASP A 95 6.86 1.40 20.09
C ASP A 95 5.54 2.19 20.02
N PRO A 96 4.38 1.52 19.96
CA PRO A 96 3.10 2.22 19.77
C PRO A 96 2.75 3.19 20.90
N ALA A 97 3.18 2.91 22.13
CA ALA A 97 2.83 3.70 23.30
C ALA A 97 3.73 4.94 23.49
N SER A 98 5.04 4.76 23.34
CA SER A 98 6.07 5.78 23.61
C SER A 98 6.60 6.48 22.37
N GLY A 99 6.57 5.82 21.21
CA GLY A 99 7.17 6.30 19.97
C GLY A 99 8.68 6.04 19.85
N ASP A 100 9.26 5.36 20.84
CA ASP A 100 10.67 4.97 20.87
C ASP A 100 11.02 4.12 19.64
N GLU A 101 12.18 4.40 19.05
CA GLU A 101 12.72 3.62 17.94
C GLU A 101 13.17 2.24 18.45
N LEU A 102 12.48 1.19 18.01
CA LEU A 102 12.83 -0.18 18.34
C LEU A 102 13.82 -0.74 17.33
N TRP A 103 13.65 -0.39 16.05
CA TRP A 103 14.55 -0.74 14.96
C TRP A 103 14.51 0.32 13.86
N SER A 104 15.57 0.40 13.07
CA SER A 104 15.61 1.26 11.87
C SER A 104 16.37 0.64 10.71
N TYR A 105 15.91 0.96 9.52
CA TYR A 105 16.53 0.61 8.26
C TYR A 105 16.64 1.86 7.39
N ARG A 106 17.88 2.26 7.09
CA ARG A 106 18.17 3.45 6.29
C ARG A 106 18.98 3.09 5.07
N ARG A 107 18.67 3.73 3.95
CA ARG A 107 19.47 3.70 2.73
C ARG A 107 19.76 5.13 2.26
N ASP A 108 20.78 5.27 1.43
CA ASP A 108 21.14 6.49 0.71
C ASP A 108 20.36 6.63 -0.61
N LEU A 109 19.08 6.27 -0.58
CA LEU A 109 18.14 6.36 -1.69
C LEU A 109 16.83 6.97 -1.19
N ASP A 110 16.12 7.63 -2.10
CA ASP A 110 14.79 8.17 -1.81
C ASP A 110 13.81 7.02 -1.55
N LEU A 111 13.10 7.10 -0.43
CA LEU A 111 12.04 6.18 -0.03
C LEU A 111 10.74 6.62 -0.71
N CYS A 112 10.18 5.75 -1.56
CA CYS A 112 8.94 6.02 -2.27
C CYS A 112 7.70 5.67 -1.44
N VAL A 113 7.71 4.48 -0.85
CA VAL A 113 6.54 3.93 -0.15
C VAL A 113 7.02 3.08 1.03
N VAL A 114 6.31 3.19 2.15
CA VAL A 114 6.33 2.27 3.26
C VAL A 114 4.93 1.76 3.51
N ASP A 115 4.80 0.45 3.70
CA ASP A 115 3.55 -0.19 4.07
C ASP A 115 3.81 -1.45 4.90
N THR A 116 2.78 -1.97 5.56
CA THR A 116 2.79 -3.24 6.27
C THR A 116 1.91 -4.25 5.54
N ALA A 117 2.40 -5.46 5.33
CA ALA A 117 1.69 -6.50 4.60
C ALA A 117 1.78 -7.85 5.33
N TRP A 118 0.78 -8.71 5.09
CA TRP A 118 0.69 -10.04 5.70
C TRP A 118 0.76 -10.01 7.23
N THR A 119 0.17 -8.99 7.86
CA THR A 119 0.20 -8.77 9.32
C THR A 119 -0.28 -9.99 10.10
N ALA A 120 -1.34 -10.66 9.63
CA ALA A 120 -1.85 -11.89 10.23
C ALA A 120 -0.97 -13.16 10.02
N SER A 121 0.20 -13.06 9.37
CA SER A 121 1.08 -14.20 9.12
C SER A 121 2.57 -13.87 9.25
N THR A 122 3.23 -13.44 8.18
CA THR A 122 4.68 -13.15 8.19
C THR A 122 5.02 -11.79 8.79
N ASP A 123 4.04 -10.91 8.93
CA ASP A 123 4.13 -9.56 9.50
C ASP A 123 5.36 -8.78 9.01
N LEU A 124 5.24 -8.25 7.79
CA LEU A 124 6.35 -7.60 7.09
C LEU A 124 6.12 -6.10 6.93
N ALA A 125 7.17 -5.32 7.21
CA ALA A 125 7.27 -3.94 6.77
C ALA A 125 7.98 -3.90 5.42
N LEU A 126 7.33 -3.30 4.43
CA LEU A 126 7.83 -3.13 3.07
C LEU A 126 8.40 -1.72 2.90
N ALA A 127 9.63 -1.64 2.44
CA ALA A 127 10.33 -0.39 2.14
C ALA A 127 10.69 -0.34 0.66
N VAL A 128 10.07 0.57 -0.09
CA VAL A 128 10.30 0.73 -1.53
C VAL A 128 11.17 1.95 -1.78
N TYR A 129 12.33 1.72 -2.38
CA TYR A 129 13.30 2.77 -2.71
C TYR A 129 13.38 3.04 -4.21
N ARG A 130 13.66 4.29 -4.56
CA ARG A 130 13.92 4.72 -5.94
C ARG A 130 15.32 4.31 -6.38
N ASN A 131 15.43 3.83 -7.62
CA ASN A 131 16.69 3.74 -8.35
C ASN A 131 16.48 4.16 -9.82
N SER A 132 17.42 3.83 -10.71
CA SER A 132 17.34 4.16 -12.15
C SER A 132 16.16 3.54 -12.91
N ARG A 133 15.40 2.62 -12.29
CA ARG A 133 14.21 1.94 -12.82
C ARG A 133 12.93 2.36 -12.08
N GLY A 134 12.89 3.60 -11.58
CA GLY A 134 11.77 4.10 -10.76
C GLY A 134 11.77 3.57 -9.33
N CYS A 135 10.60 3.56 -8.69
CA CYS A 135 10.35 3.06 -7.33
C CYS A 135 10.36 1.52 -7.29
N SER A 136 11.55 0.94 -7.44
CA SER A 136 11.70 -0.45 -7.84
C SER A 136 12.38 -1.34 -6.81
N GLU A 137 13.17 -0.79 -5.89
CA GLU A 137 13.95 -1.60 -4.96
C GLU A 137 13.20 -1.79 -3.65
N VAL A 138 12.64 -2.98 -3.50
CA VAL A 138 11.84 -3.37 -2.34
C VAL A 138 12.71 -4.12 -1.35
N THR A 139 12.68 -3.70 -0.10
CA THR A 139 13.21 -4.47 1.04
C THR A 139 12.05 -4.89 1.93
N ALA A 140 11.89 -6.19 2.16
CA ALA A 140 10.99 -6.71 3.19
C ALA A 140 11.76 -6.86 4.50
N LEU A 141 11.24 -6.24 5.54
CA LEU A 141 11.74 -6.28 6.91
C LEU A 141 10.73 -7.04 7.77
N ASP A 142 11.21 -7.83 8.71
CA ASP A 142 10.41 -8.29 9.85
C ASP A 142 9.84 -7.06 10.56
N ALA A 143 8.53 -6.90 10.62
CA ALA A 143 7.95 -5.68 11.17
C ALA A 143 8.26 -5.52 12.67
N LYS A 144 8.42 -6.63 13.39
CA LYS A 144 8.70 -6.61 14.84
C LYS A 144 10.17 -6.24 15.12
N THR A 145 11.11 -6.75 14.33
CA THR A 145 12.56 -6.67 14.65
C THR A 145 13.41 -5.84 13.69
N GLY A 146 12.88 -5.46 12.53
CA GLY A 146 13.64 -4.78 11.47
C GLY A 146 14.64 -5.69 10.74
N ALA A 147 14.62 -7.00 11.00
CA ALA A 147 15.50 -7.95 10.34
C ALA A 147 15.10 -8.11 8.86
N ARG A 148 16.07 -8.01 7.94
CA ARG A 148 15.81 -8.21 6.51
C ARG A 148 15.35 -9.64 6.22
N LYS A 149 14.20 -9.79 5.55
CA LYS A 149 13.59 -11.07 5.16
C LYS A 149 13.70 -11.36 3.68
N GLY A 150 13.69 -10.31 2.86
CA GLY A 150 13.78 -10.45 1.41
C GLY A 150 14.04 -9.11 0.74
N SER A 151 14.43 -9.19 -0.53
CA SER A 151 14.55 -8.01 -1.38
C SER A 151 14.17 -8.36 -2.81
N ARG A 152 13.61 -7.40 -3.52
CA ARG A 152 13.30 -7.50 -4.94
C ARG A 152 13.70 -6.21 -5.64
N THR A 153 14.09 -6.31 -6.90
CA THR A 153 14.15 -5.13 -7.77
C THR A 153 13.47 -5.45 -9.09
N SER A 154 12.44 -4.66 -9.42
CA SER A 154 11.70 -4.75 -10.70
C SER A 154 11.98 -3.53 -11.57
N ASP A 155 11.39 -3.48 -12.77
CA ASP A 155 11.07 -2.17 -13.37
C ASP A 155 9.80 -1.63 -12.67
N ALA A 156 9.71 -0.32 -12.49
CA ALA A 156 8.62 0.35 -11.80
C ALA A 156 8.45 1.78 -12.31
N ASP A 157 7.27 2.35 -12.09
CA ASP A 157 7.08 3.78 -12.33
C ASP A 157 7.78 4.63 -11.26
N ASP A 158 7.92 5.92 -11.55
CA ASP A 158 8.48 6.88 -10.62
C ASP A 158 7.56 7.18 -9.43
N GLU A 159 6.27 6.93 -9.55
CA GLU A 159 5.34 6.95 -8.43
C GLU A 159 4.74 5.56 -8.28
N LEU A 160 4.68 5.08 -7.04
CA LEU A 160 4.19 3.76 -6.70
C LEU A 160 3.22 3.86 -5.53
N ARG A 161 2.23 2.98 -5.51
CA ARG A 161 1.41 2.68 -4.34
C ARG A 161 1.39 1.18 -4.10
N LEU A 162 1.32 0.79 -2.84
CA LEU A 162 1.10 -0.60 -2.44
C LEU A 162 -0.37 -0.77 -2.07
N VAL A 163 -0.95 -1.89 -2.51
CA VAL A 163 -2.30 -2.32 -2.12
C VAL A 163 -2.21 -3.77 -1.73
N SER A 164 -2.55 -4.12 -0.49
CA SER A 164 -2.37 -5.46 0.04
C SER A 164 -3.68 -6.10 0.47
N ASP A 165 -3.73 -7.43 0.40
CA ASP A 165 -4.66 -8.24 1.16
C ASP A 165 -3.90 -9.25 2.05
N TYR A 166 -4.56 -10.35 2.44
CA TYR A 166 -3.95 -11.40 3.24
C TYR A 166 -2.96 -12.29 2.46
N GLY A 167 -3.02 -12.31 1.12
CA GLY A 167 -2.23 -13.21 0.27
C GLY A 167 -1.13 -12.50 -0.52
N TYR A 168 -1.43 -11.32 -1.05
CA TYR A 168 -0.59 -10.63 -2.02
C TYR A 168 -0.54 -9.12 -1.79
N VAL A 169 0.50 -8.51 -2.37
CA VAL A 169 0.65 -7.08 -2.52
C VAL A 169 0.64 -6.74 -4.00
N VAL A 170 -0.12 -5.73 -4.40
CA VAL A 170 -0.04 -5.07 -5.70
C VAL A 170 0.86 -3.85 -5.55
N ALA A 171 1.92 -3.82 -6.33
CA ALA A 171 2.73 -2.63 -6.54
C ALA A 171 2.28 -1.96 -7.83
N GLN A 172 1.55 -0.86 -7.70
CA GLN A 172 0.95 -0.16 -8.83
C GLN A 172 1.63 1.19 -9.05
N GLY A 173 2.07 1.42 -10.28
CA GLY A 173 2.26 2.74 -10.86
C GLY A 173 1.20 3.04 -11.93
N SER A 174 1.30 4.20 -12.59
CA SER A 174 0.34 4.62 -13.61
C SER A 174 0.49 3.89 -14.96
N GLY A 175 1.68 3.36 -15.25
CA GLY A 175 2.00 2.67 -16.49
C GLY A 175 2.17 1.16 -16.32
N ARG A 176 2.42 0.67 -15.10
CA ARG A 176 2.57 -0.76 -14.82
C ARG A 176 2.16 -1.15 -13.41
N LEU A 177 1.81 -2.42 -13.23
CA LEU A 177 1.68 -3.03 -11.91
C LEU A 177 2.33 -4.43 -11.87
N GLU A 178 2.69 -4.85 -10.67
CA GLU A 178 3.10 -6.23 -10.36
C GLU A 178 2.39 -6.71 -9.10
N THR A 179 2.17 -8.02 -8.99
CA THR A 179 1.76 -8.66 -7.72
C THR A 179 2.91 -9.42 -7.10
N TRP A 180 2.96 -9.48 -5.77
CA TRP A 180 3.96 -10.25 -5.02
C TRP A 180 3.31 -11.07 -3.92
N GLY A 181 3.81 -12.29 -3.70
CA GLY A 181 3.56 -13.03 -2.46
C GLY A 181 4.51 -12.59 -1.33
N SER A 182 4.34 -13.16 -0.13
CA SER A 182 5.15 -12.83 1.07
C SER A 182 6.65 -13.13 0.93
N ASN A 183 7.03 -13.96 -0.05
CA ASN A 183 8.41 -14.23 -0.44
C ASN A 183 8.98 -13.25 -1.49
N LEU A 184 8.22 -12.20 -1.84
CA LEU A 184 8.51 -11.23 -2.90
C LEU A 184 8.69 -11.84 -4.30
N VAL A 185 8.20 -13.07 -4.52
CA VAL A 185 8.12 -13.65 -5.86
C VAL A 185 6.94 -13.00 -6.58
N ARG A 186 7.18 -12.61 -7.83
CA ARG A 186 6.17 -11.97 -8.67
C ARG A 186 5.12 -12.98 -9.10
N GLY A 187 3.86 -12.61 -8.93
CA GLY A 187 2.72 -13.29 -9.51
C GLY A 187 2.57 -12.88 -10.97
N ILE A 188 2.13 -11.64 -11.22
CA ILE A 188 1.94 -11.09 -12.56
C ILE A 188 2.75 -9.81 -12.79
N GLU A 189 2.91 -9.45 -14.07
CA GLU A 189 3.34 -8.14 -14.56
C GLU A 189 2.29 -7.66 -15.57
N TYR A 190 1.78 -6.43 -15.43
CA TYR A 190 0.69 -5.90 -16.26
C TYR A 190 0.92 -4.43 -16.61
N GLY A 191 0.50 -4.01 -17.81
CA GLY A 191 0.73 -2.66 -18.35
C GLY A 191 2.00 -2.59 -19.21
N ARG A 192 2.92 -1.66 -18.90
CA ARG A 192 4.21 -1.53 -19.57
C ARG A 192 5.13 -2.70 -19.22
N VAL A 193 5.44 -3.54 -20.22
CA VAL A 193 6.40 -4.65 -20.13
C VAL A 193 7.48 -4.44 -21.19
N GLU A 194 8.70 -4.07 -20.78
CA GLU A 194 9.77 -3.71 -21.73
C GLU A 194 10.41 -4.93 -22.42
N ALA A 195 10.45 -6.06 -21.73
CA ALA A 195 11.08 -7.29 -22.20
C ALA A 195 10.15 -8.49 -21.97
N PRO A 196 9.07 -8.61 -22.77
CA PRO A 196 8.13 -9.72 -22.66
C PRO A 196 8.82 -11.07 -22.90
N VAL A 197 8.61 -12.02 -21.99
CA VAL A 197 9.15 -13.39 -22.11
C VAL A 197 8.42 -14.15 -23.22
N ARG A 198 7.10 -13.98 -23.30
CA ARG A 198 6.23 -14.52 -24.36
C ARG A 198 5.37 -13.41 -24.95
N PRO A 199 5.86 -12.68 -25.97
CA PRO A 199 5.15 -11.55 -26.57
C PRO A 199 3.74 -11.88 -27.10
N GLU A 200 3.52 -13.13 -27.51
CA GLU A 200 2.24 -13.66 -27.97
C GLU A 200 1.17 -13.76 -26.85
N ASP A 201 1.59 -13.77 -25.59
CA ASP A 201 0.74 -13.89 -24.40
C ASP A 201 0.55 -12.58 -23.64
N GLU A 202 1.07 -11.48 -24.18
CA GLU A 202 0.84 -10.16 -23.62
C GLU A 202 -0.65 -9.87 -23.48
N ALA A 203 -0.98 -9.07 -22.46
CA ALA A 203 -2.32 -8.57 -22.29
C ALA A 203 -2.81 -7.95 -23.60
N LYS A 204 -4.03 -8.32 -23.99
CA LYS A 204 -4.63 -7.88 -25.26
C LYS A 204 -4.73 -6.36 -25.37
N ARG A 205 -4.74 -5.66 -24.23
CA ARG A 205 -4.80 -4.20 -24.16
C ARG A 205 -3.39 -3.64 -23.97
N LYS A 206 -3.05 -2.67 -24.80
CA LYS A 206 -1.76 -1.95 -24.77
C LYS A 206 -2.02 -0.48 -24.47
N ASP A 207 -0.99 0.21 -23.99
CA ASP A 207 -0.98 1.66 -23.77
C ASP A 207 -2.12 2.13 -22.84
N CYS A 208 -2.34 1.38 -21.76
CA CYS A 208 -3.33 1.71 -20.73
C CYS A 208 -2.69 2.48 -19.57
N VAL A 209 -3.40 3.49 -19.08
CA VAL A 209 -3.07 4.20 -17.84
C VAL A 209 -3.86 3.58 -16.70
N ILE A 210 -3.18 3.20 -15.64
CA ILE A 210 -3.72 2.57 -14.45
C ILE A 210 -3.98 3.64 -13.39
N TYR A 211 -5.23 3.75 -12.91
CA TYR A 211 -5.64 4.77 -11.94
C TYR A 211 -5.87 4.20 -10.55
N SER A 212 -6.49 3.03 -10.45
CA SER A 212 -6.77 2.40 -9.18
C SER A 212 -6.82 0.88 -9.31
N SER A 213 -6.77 0.20 -8.19
CA SER A 213 -6.71 -1.24 -8.02
C SER A 213 -7.09 -1.61 -6.60
N ALA A 214 -7.61 -2.83 -6.46
CA ALA A 214 -7.76 -3.55 -5.21
C ALA A 214 -7.48 -5.03 -5.46
N ILE A 215 -7.11 -5.77 -4.42
CA ILE A 215 -6.80 -7.20 -4.49
C ILE A 215 -7.53 -7.95 -3.39
N THR A 216 -7.98 -9.17 -3.69
CA THR A 216 -8.46 -10.12 -2.69
C THR A 216 -8.29 -11.55 -3.20
N GLY A 217 -7.69 -12.41 -2.38
CA GLY A 217 -7.37 -13.78 -2.75
C GLY A 217 -6.52 -13.85 -4.01
N ASP A 218 -6.99 -14.56 -5.01
CA ASP A 218 -6.30 -14.81 -6.27
C ASP A 218 -6.69 -13.81 -7.38
N ARG A 219 -7.43 -12.74 -7.06
CA ARG A 219 -7.89 -11.74 -8.04
C ARG A 219 -7.55 -10.33 -7.64
N LEU A 220 -7.21 -9.52 -8.64
CA LEU A 220 -7.18 -8.08 -8.52
C LEU A 220 -8.14 -7.42 -9.50
N SER A 221 -8.66 -6.27 -9.10
CA SER A 221 -9.41 -5.38 -9.95
C SER A 221 -8.58 -4.14 -10.24
N VAL A 222 -8.74 -3.59 -11.44
CA VAL A 222 -7.98 -2.44 -11.93
C VAL A 222 -8.94 -1.47 -12.61
N VAL A 223 -8.95 -0.21 -12.16
CA VAL A 223 -9.52 0.89 -12.93
C VAL A 223 -8.43 1.48 -13.82
N GLU A 224 -8.66 1.41 -15.12
CA GLU A 224 -7.70 1.82 -16.14
C GLU A 224 -8.41 2.48 -17.32
N ARG A 225 -7.60 3.07 -18.21
CA ARG A 225 -8.07 3.54 -19.53
C ARG A 225 -6.98 3.34 -20.56
N CYS A 226 -7.32 2.66 -21.65
CA CYS A 226 -6.47 2.53 -22.82
C CYS A 226 -6.78 3.62 -23.86
N ALA A 227 -5.86 3.86 -24.80
CA ALA A 227 -5.97 4.96 -25.77
C ALA A 227 -7.31 5.01 -26.53
N ASP A 228 -7.84 3.84 -26.90
CA ASP A 228 -9.09 3.70 -27.66
C ASP A 228 -10.36 3.57 -26.79
N ASP A 229 -10.24 3.59 -25.45
CA ASP A 229 -11.40 3.50 -24.58
C ASP A 229 -12.11 4.87 -24.47
N PRO A 230 -13.44 4.93 -24.71
CA PRO A 230 -14.21 6.18 -24.63
C PRO A 230 -14.29 6.71 -23.20
N GLY A 231 -14.28 5.82 -22.21
CA GLY A 231 -14.30 6.14 -20.78
C GLY A 231 -13.36 5.24 -19.97
N TYR A 232 -13.51 5.26 -18.66
CA TYR A 232 -12.76 4.40 -17.74
C TYR A 232 -13.35 3.00 -17.72
N ARG A 233 -12.50 2.03 -17.39
CA ARG A 233 -12.82 0.61 -17.41
C ARG A 233 -12.42 -0.03 -16.10
N LEU A 234 -13.20 -1.02 -15.69
CA LEU A 234 -12.84 -1.97 -14.64
C LEU A 234 -12.43 -3.28 -15.29
N THR A 235 -11.18 -3.68 -15.10
CA THR A 235 -10.64 -4.96 -15.54
C THR A 235 -10.33 -5.84 -14.32
N VAL A 236 -10.68 -7.12 -14.38
CA VAL A 236 -10.40 -8.10 -13.32
C VAL A 236 -9.39 -9.10 -13.85
N LEU A 237 -8.27 -9.23 -13.12
CA LEU A 237 -7.12 -10.04 -13.47
C LEU A 237 -6.85 -11.08 -12.37
N GLY A 238 -6.19 -12.18 -12.74
CA GLY A 238 -5.56 -13.09 -11.78
C GLY A 238 -4.38 -12.42 -11.08
N ALA A 239 -4.21 -12.68 -9.78
CA ALA A 239 -3.04 -12.25 -9.02
C ALA A 239 -1.79 -13.07 -9.35
N LEU A 240 -1.97 -14.22 -10.00
CA LEU A 240 -0.93 -15.12 -10.52
C LEU A 240 -1.13 -15.35 -12.02
N LEU A 241 -0.11 -15.91 -12.67
CA LEU A 241 -0.22 -16.42 -14.04
C LEU A 241 -1.02 -17.73 -14.06
N ASP A 242 -1.68 -18.00 -15.19
CA ASP A 242 -2.32 -19.29 -15.48
C ASP A 242 -1.28 -20.40 -15.77
N ASP A 243 -1.75 -21.61 -16.07
CA ASP A 243 -0.91 -22.77 -16.41
C ASP A 243 -0.12 -22.59 -17.72
N ASP A 244 -0.58 -21.68 -18.57
CA ASP A 244 0.10 -21.25 -19.80
C ASP A 244 1.06 -20.07 -19.55
N GLU A 245 1.35 -19.69 -18.30
CA GLU A 245 2.19 -18.54 -17.93
C GLU A 245 1.67 -17.17 -18.40
N ARG A 246 0.35 -16.99 -18.47
CA ARG A 246 -0.30 -15.76 -18.94
C ARG A 246 -1.07 -15.07 -17.83
N VAL A 247 -1.25 -13.76 -17.97
CA VAL A 247 -2.13 -13.01 -17.08
C VAL A 247 -3.58 -13.36 -17.42
N GLU A 248 -4.25 -14.07 -16.53
CA GLU A 248 -5.66 -14.40 -16.69
C GLU A 248 -6.52 -13.13 -16.54
N GLN A 249 -7.42 -12.89 -17.49
CA GLN A 249 -8.40 -11.80 -17.42
C GLN A 249 -9.80 -12.39 -17.30
N TYR A 250 -10.42 -12.21 -16.14
CA TYR A 250 -11.76 -12.72 -15.87
C TYR A 250 -12.86 -11.85 -16.48
N GLY A 251 -12.65 -10.54 -16.53
CA GLY A 251 -13.60 -9.64 -17.14
C GLY A 251 -13.07 -8.22 -17.30
N SER A 252 -13.75 -7.45 -18.15
CA SER A 252 -13.34 -6.10 -18.48
C SER A 252 -14.52 -5.31 -19.03
N THR A 253 -14.96 -4.31 -18.27
CA THR A 253 -16.20 -3.57 -18.53
C THR A 253 -15.94 -2.08 -18.51
N LEU A 254 -16.47 -1.32 -19.48
CA LEU A 254 -16.48 0.15 -19.37
C LEU A 254 -17.38 0.52 -18.20
N ILE A 255 -16.85 1.35 -17.29
CA ILE A 255 -17.58 1.84 -16.12
C ILE A 255 -18.02 3.30 -16.28
N THR A 256 -17.47 4.01 -17.26
CA THR A 256 -17.99 5.31 -17.70
C THR A 256 -18.13 5.37 -19.21
N GLY A 257 -19.08 6.17 -19.68
CA GLY A 257 -19.31 6.39 -21.11
C GLY A 257 -18.34 7.41 -21.74
N ASP A 258 -17.70 8.24 -20.91
CA ASP A 258 -16.72 9.24 -21.32
C ASP A 258 -15.64 9.50 -20.24
N VAL A 259 -14.80 10.50 -20.48
CA VAL A 259 -13.80 11.04 -19.53
C VAL A 259 -14.03 12.52 -19.20
N SER A 260 -15.29 12.95 -19.19
CA SER A 260 -15.66 14.31 -18.77
C SER A 260 -15.37 14.56 -17.28
N GLY A 261 -15.33 13.48 -16.48
CA GLY A 261 -14.97 13.47 -15.07
C GLY A 261 -13.60 12.85 -14.76
N PRO A 262 -13.15 12.99 -13.49
CA PRO A 262 -11.96 12.32 -12.97
C PRO A 262 -12.12 10.80 -12.96
N PRO A 263 -11.00 10.04 -12.89
CA PRO A 263 -11.02 8.59 -12.87
C PRO A 263 -11.77 8.06 -11.62
N PRO A 264 -12.67 7.07 -11.79
CA PRO A 264 -13.21 6.30 -10.67
C PRO A 264 -12.09 5.60 -9.88
N VAL A 265 -12.34 5.31 -8.61
CA VAL A 265 -11.37 4.60 -7.76
C VAL A 265 -11.99 3.33 -7.17
N VAL A 266 -11.27 2.22 -7.24
CA VAL A 266 -11.66 1.01 -6.50
C VAL A 266 -11.47 1.28 -5.01
N ILE A 267 -12.50 1.05 -4.20
CA ILE A 267 -12.49 1.31 -2.76
C ILE A 267 -12.62 0.04 -1.93
N ALA A 268 -13.06 -1.07 -2.51
CA ALA A 268 -13.06 -2.36 -1.83
C ALA A 268 -13.18 -3.50 -2.84
N MET A 269 -12.65 -4.67 -2.47
CA MET A 269 -12.83 -5.92 -3.19
C MET A 269 -13.02 -7.04 -2.17
N SER A 270 -13.95 -7.96 -2.45
CA SER A 270 -14.22 -9.15 -1.65
C SER A 270 -14.28 -10.37 -2.57
N SER A 271 -14.40 -11.57 -2.01
CA SER A 271 -14.57 -12.79 -2.81
C SER A 271 -15.85 -12.80 -3.65
N THR A 272 -16.79 -11.88 -3.41
CA THR A 272 -18.08 -11.81 -4.12
C THR A 272 -18.25 -10.57 -4.99
N GLY A 273 -17.38 -9.57 -4.90
CA GLY A 273 -17.57 -8.35 -5.67
C GLY A 273 -16.50 -7.28 -5.52
N ILE A 274 -16.74 -6.17 -6.21
CA ILE A 274 -15.87 -4.99 -6.27
C ILE A 274 -16.73 -3.75 -6.04
N ALA A 275 -16.25 -2.81 -5.22
CA ALA A 275 -16.86 -1.48 -5.06
C ALA A 275 -15.95 -0.40 -5.64
N VAL A 276 -16.55 0.47 -6.45
CA VAL A 276 -15.90 1.60 -7.12
C VAL A 276 -16.63 2.88 -6.77
N TYR A 277 -15.90 3.87 -6.27
CA TYR A 277 -16.40 5.22 -6.13
C TYR A 277 -16.21 5.98 -7.46
N ASP A 278 -17.29 6.43 -8.08
CA ASP A 278 -17.27 7.01 -9.43
C ASP A 278 -17.30 8.54 -9.46
N GLY A 279 -17.54 9.21 -8.32
CA GLY A 279 -17.67 10.66 -8.23
C GLY A 279 -18.87 11.27 -8.98
N GLY A 280 -19.57 10.50 -9.82
CA GLY A 280 -20.78 10.91 -10.55
C GLY A 280 -20.60 11.99 -11.61
N ALA A 281 -19.36 12.33 -11.98
CA ALA A 281 -19.08 13.38 -12.96
C ALA A 281 -19.21 12.89 -14.41
N SER A 282 -18.72 11.68 -14.69
CA SER A 282 -18.89 11.02 -15.99
C SER A 282 -20.18 10.17 -16.00
N PRO A 283 -20.86 10.04 -17.15
CA PRO A 283 -21.99 9.13 -17.29
C PRO A 283 -21.58 7.69 -16.97
N ALA A 284 -22.33 7.02 -16.09
CA ALA A 284 -22.09 5.62 -15.75
C ALA A 284 -22.38 4.71 -16.96
N GLU A 285 -21.48 3.77 -17.23
CA GLU A 285 -21.66 2.71 -18.21
C GLU A 285 -21.56 1.34 -17.53
N PRO A 286 -22.49 0.39 -17.74
CA PRO A 286 -23.86 0.66 -18.14
C PRO A 286 -24.56 1.68 -17.21
N PRO A 287 -25.66 2.31 -17.64
CA PRO A 287 -26.40 3.25 -16.82
C PRO A 287 -26.76 2.67 -15.45
N ALA A 288 -26.65 3.50 -14.41
CA ALA A 288 -26.96 3.08 -13.05
C ALA A 288 -28.41 2.57 -12.94
N LEU A 289 -28.58 1.37 -12.39
CA LEU A 289 -29.90 0.78 -12.15
C LEU A 289 -30.61 1.54 -11.01
N GLY A 290 -31.50 2.47 -11.37
CA GLY A 290 -32.41 3.14 -10.42
C GLY A 290 -31.77 4.20 -9.51
N GLY A 291 -30.67 4.83 -9.93
CA GLY A 291 -29.99 5.87 -9.14
C GLY A 291 -30.29 7.30 -9.59
N ASP A 292 -30.31 8.23 -8.63
CA ASP A 292 -30.23 9.67 -8.90
C ASP A 292 -28.83 10.03 -9.45
N SER A 293 -28.74 11.14 -10.19
CA SER A 293 -27.45 11.66 -10.64
C SER A 293 -26.59 12.14 -9.46
N GLY A 294 -25.30 11.84 -9.49
CA GLY A 294 -24.34 12.30 -8.48
C GLY A 294 -23.35 11.22 -8.05
N PRO A 295 -22.45 11.56 -7.10
CA PRO A 295 -21.43 10.64 -6.63
C PRO A 295 -22.02 9.34 -6.13
N SER A 296 -21.50 8.21 -6.64
CA SER A 296 -22.04 6.91 -6.34
C SER A 296 -20.95 5.90 -6.02
N ILE A 297 -21.33 4.90 -5.21
CA ILE A 297 -20.57 3.66 -5.07
C ILE A 297 -21.23 2.63 -5.97
N ARG A 298 -20.54 2.30 -7.05
CA ARG A 298 -20.91 1.25 -7.98
C ARG A 298 -20.38 -0.08 -7.51
N ARG A 299 -21.23 -1.11 -7.62
CA ARG A 299 -20.91 -2.48 -7.23
C ARG A 299 -20.87 -3.36 -8.46
N PHE A 300 -19.90 -4.24 -8.48
CA PHE A 300 -19.67 -5.24 -9.50
C PHE A 300 -19.48 -6.60 -8.84
N ASP A 301 -19.71 -7.69 -9.57
CA ASP A 301 -19.33 -9.02 -9.11
C ASP A 301 -17.81 -9.26 -9.29
N SER A 302 -17.36 -10.47 -8.97
CA SER A 302 -15.95 -10.90 -9.06
C SER A 302 -15.42 -11.01 -10.50
N GLU A 303 -16.24 -10.75 -11.52
CA GLU A 303 -15.87 -10.72 -12.93
C GLU A 303 -16.02 -9.30 -13.52
N GLY A 304 -16.38 -8.31 -12.71
CA GLY A 304 -16.51 -6.92 -13.15
C GLY A 304 -17.83 -6.62 -13.89
N VAL A 305 -18.86 -7.44 -13.68
CA VAL A 305 -20.22 -7.18 -14.19
C VAL A 305 -20.98 -6.34 -13.16
N ALA A 306 -21.65 -5.28 -13.62
CA ALA A 306 -22.37 -4.36 -12.72
C ALA A 306 -23.55 -5.05 -12.02
N THR A 307 -23.59 -4.95 -10.69
CA THR A 307 -24.63 -5.58 -9.85
C THR A 307 -25.49 -4.56 -9.10
N GLY A 308 -25.04 -3.31 -8.97
CA GLY A 308 -25.84 -2.25 -8.38
C GLY A 308 -25.09 -0.93 -8.24
N SER A 309 -25.81 0.09 -7.79
CA SER A 309 -25.24 1.39 -7.46
C SER A 309 -25.95 1.98 -6.24
N ASN A 310 -25.25 2.83 -5.50
CA ASN A 310 -25.76 3.53 -4.34
C ASN A 310 -25.21 4.96 -4.37
N THR A 311 -26.09 5.95 -4.53
CA THR A 311 -25.71 7.37 -4.43
C THR A 311 -25.25 7.67 -3.01
N VAL A 312 -24.17 8.45 -2.89
CA VAL A 312 -23.54 8.82 -1.62
C VAL A 312 -23.25 10.32 -1.58
N ALA A 313 -23.09 10.85 -0.37
CA ALA A 313 -22.51 12.18 -0.22
C ALA A 313 -21.02 12.12 -0.56
N GLY A 314 -20.56 12.99 -1.45
CA GLY A 314 -19.15 13.01 -1.84
C GLY A 314 -18.81 14.11 -2.84
N ASP A 315 -17.54 14.20 -3.19
CA ASP A 315 -17.03 15.09 -4.22
C ASP A 315 -16.88 14.38 -5.56
N ALA A 316 -17.02 15.15 -6.64
CA ALA A 316 -16.84 14.64 -8.00
C ALA A 316 -15.43 14.08 -8.22
N ILE A 317 -14.42 14.69 -7.59
CA ILE A 317 -13.03 14.24 -7.61
C ILE A 317 -12.81 13.33 -6.40
N PRO A 318 -12.48 12.04 -6.61
CA PRO A 318 -12.09 11.17 -5.51
C PRO A 318 -10.91 11.75 -4.73
N PRO A 319 -10.95 11.76 -3.38
CA PRO A 319 -9.83 12.29 -2.59
C PRO A 319 -8.57 11.44 -2.79
N LYS A 320 -7.48 12.08 -3.24
CA LYS A 320 -6.22 11.42 -3.59
C LYS A 320 -5.65 10.53 -2.47
N ASP A 321 -5.68 11.03 -1.24
CA ASP A 321 -5.05 10.38 -0.08
C ASP A 321 -6.04 9.59 0.80
N SER A 322 -7.30 9.43 0.35
CA SER A 322 -8.28 8.59 1.05
C SER A 322 -8.09 7.14 0.62
N VAL A 323 -7.34 6.38 1.42
CA VAL A 323 -7.19 4.94 1.24
C VAL A 323 -8.26 4.20 2.05
N PRO A 324 -8.97 3.21 1.48
CA PRO A 324 -9.96 2.44 2.22
C PRO A 324 -9.32 1.67 3.39
N LEU A 325 -9.99 1.66 4.53
CA LEU A 325 -9.56 0.88 5.71
C LEU A 325 -10.57 -0.24 5.99
N GLY A 326 -10.09 -1.48 6.08
CA GLY A 326 -10.91 -2.66 6.35
C GLY A 326 -10.59 -3.29 7.70
N GLY A 327 -11.62 -3.79 8.38
CA GLY A 327 -11.50 -4.46 9.69
C GLY A 327 -12.87 -4.79 10.27
N ASP A 328 -12.96 -5.84 11.08
CA ASP A 328 -14.17 -6.25 11.81
C ASP A 328 -15.47 -6.27 10.97
N GLY A 329 -15.36 -6.75 9.74
CA GLY A 329 -16.50 -6.94 8.83
C GLY A 329 -16.96 -5.68 8.10
N VAL A 330 -16.26 -4.55 8.23
CA VAL A 330 -16.57 -3.31 7.50
C VAL A 330 -15.36 -2.78 6.73
N VAL A 331 -15.64 -1.99 5.69
CA VAL A 331 -14.65 -1.14 5.00
C VAL A 331 -15.11 0.31 5.09
N THR A 332 -14.21 1.22 5.47
CA THR A 332 -14.48 2.65 5.50
C THR A 332 -13.71 3.39 4.41
N TYR A 333 -14.37 4.35 3.76
CA TYR A 333 -13.76 5.18 2.73
C TYR A 333 -14.32 6.59 2.81
N TRP A 334 -13.45 7.60 2.71
CA TRP A 334 -13.86 9.00 2.75
C TRP A 334 -14.02 9.58 1.35
N THR A 335 -15.17 10.18 1.09
CA THR A 335 -15.58 10.65 -0.24
C THR A 335 -15.30 12.13 -0.49
N GLY A 336 -14.62 12.80 0.44
CA GLY A 336 -14.46 14.27 0.44
C GLY A 336 -15.46 15.00 1.35
N LYS A 337 -16.62 14.37 1.62
CA LYS A 337 -17.70 14.95 2.43
C LYS A 337 -18.16 14.09 3.59
N ALA A 338 -18.05 12.77 3.44
CA ALA A 338 -18.53 11.81 4.40
C ALA A 338 -17.64 10.57 4.36
N THR A 339 -17.57 9.85 5.49
CA THR A 339 -17.05 8.48 5.50
C THR A 339 -18.20 7.54 5.24
N VAL A 340 -18.13 6.81 4.13
CA VAL A 340 -19.07 5.75 3.81
C VAL A 340 -18.57 4.46 4.44
N VAL A 341 -19.46 3.71 5.07
CA VAL A 341 -19.17 2.41 5.68
C VAL A 341 -19.85 1.34 4.85
N LEU A 342 -19.05 0.38 4.38
CA LEU A 342 -19.46 -0.73 3.54
C LEU A 342 -19.39 -2.01 4.36
N ASP A 343 -20.31 -2.94 4.11
CA ASP A 343 -20.16 -4.32 4.55
C ASP A 343 -18.99 -4.96 3.78
N ALA A 344 -18.01 -5.54 4.49
CA ALA A 344 -16.76 -5.99 3.87
C ALA A 344 -16.93 -7.17 2.90
N GLN A 345 -18.06 -7.90 2.97
CA GLN A 345 -18.33 -9.04 2.08
C GLN A 345 -19.20 -8.61 0.88
N SER A 346 -20.40 -8.11 1.13
CA SER A 346 -21.34 -7.68 0.09
C SER A 346 -20.96 -6.36 -0.59
N LEU A 347 -20.04 -5.59 0.03
CA LEU A 347 -19.59 -4.27 -0.41
C LEU A 347 -20.73 -3.26 -0.56
N LYS A 348 -21.89 -3.54 0.03
CA LYS A 348 -23.03 -2.63 0.04
C LYS A 348 -22.80 -1.55 1.08
N PRO A 349 -23.00 -0.26 0.74
CA PRO A 349 -23.03 0.80 1.74
C PRO A 349 -24.10 0.50 2.81
N ILE A 350 -23.70 0.53 4.08
CA ILE A 350 -24.58 0.33 5.24
C ILE A 350 -25.14 1.68 5.68
N TYR A 351 -24.24 2.65 5.88
CA TYR A 351 -24.54 4.04 6.23
C TYR A 351 -23.37 4.95 5.82
N GLN A 352 -23.56 6.26 5.96
CA GLN A 352 -22.52 7.26 5.74
C GLN A 352 -22.56 8.29 6.88
N VAL A 353 -21.38 8.76 7.29
CA VAL A 353 -21.23 9.73 8.37
C VAL A 353 -20.69 11.04 7.78
N PRO A 354 -21.48 12.12 7.74
CA PRO A 354 -21.05 13.39 7.17
C PRO A 354 -20.05 14.12 8.08
N ALA A 355 -19.30 15.06 7.51
CA ALA A 355 -18.39 15.95 8.23
C ALA A 355 -17.28 15.23 9.04
N THR A 356 -16.94 14.01 8.63
CA THR A 356 -15.71 13.33 9.02
C THR A 356 -14.53 13.84 8.20
N LEU A 357 -13.32 13.55 8.66
CA LEU A 357 -12.07 13.98 8.01
C LEU A 357 -11.38 12.88 7.19
N GLY A 358 -11.85 11.64 7.27
CA GLY A 358 -11.21 10.52 6.59
C GLY A 358 -11.72 9.16 7.05
N PRO A 359 -11.10 8.07 6.58
CA PRO A 359 -11.44 6.71 6.97
C PRO A 359 -11.03 6.43 8.43
N GLY A 360 -11.62 5.40 9.00
CA GLY A 360 -11.36 4.98 10.37
C GLY A 360 -11.51 3.47 10.56
N GLU A 361 -11.16 3.00 11.74
CA GLU A 361 -11.05 1.58 12.07
C GLU A 361 -11.88 1.23 13.31
N VAL A 362 -12.22 -0.05 13.44
CA VAL A 362 -12.97 -0.57 14.58
C VAL A 362 -12.02 -0.83 15.75
N MET A 363 -12.42 -0.41 16.94
CA MET A 363 -11.75 -0.70 18.21
C MET A 363 -12.79 -1.28 19.17
N ALA A 364 -12.53 -2.48 19.70
CA ALA A 364 -13.41 -3.14 20.67
C ALA A 364 -14.90 -3.16 20.25
N GLY A 365 -15.17 -3.43 18.97
CA GLY A 365 -16.53 -3.49 18.40
C GLY A 365 -17.21 -2.13 18.19
N GLN A 366 -16.48 -1.01 18.28
CA GLN A 366 -16.97 0.34 18.00
C GLN A 366 -16.16 0.98 16.87
N LEU A 367 -16.83 1.66 15.94
CA LEU A 367 -16.17 2.33 14.84
C LEU A 367 -15.66 3.71 15.28
N LEU A 368 -14.37 3.97 15.12
CA LEU A 368 -13.76 5.27 15.40
C LEU A 368 -13.56 6.02 14.10
N LEU A 369 -14.19 7.19 13.96
CA LEU A 369 -14.03 8.06 12.79
C LEU A 369 -13.38 9.39 13.16
N PRO A 370 -12.37 9.86 12.41
CA PRO A 370 -11.77 11.15 12.65
C PRO A 370 -12.74 12.27 12.27
N SER A 371 -12.83 13.28 13.14
CA SER A 371 -13.68 14.46 13.02
C SER A 371 -12.92 15.73 13.40
N ALA A 372 -13.45 16.89 13.06
CA ALA A 372 -12.84 18.18 13.38
C ALA A 372 -12.55 18.36 14.89
N SER A 373 -13.46 17.91 15.76
CA SER A 373 -13.31 18.04 17.22
C SER A 373 -12.55 16.89 17.89
N GLY A 374 -12.31 15.79 17.18
CA GLY A 374 -11.59 14.64 17.70
C GLY A 374 -12.03 13.34 17.03
N ILE A 375 -12.49 12.37 17.82
CA ILE A 375 -12.92 11.04 17.34
C ILE A 375 -14.40 10.86 17.61
N SER A 376 -15.18 10.53 16.57
CA SER A 376 -16.57 10.09 16.73
C SER A 376 -16.59 8.58 16.93
N VAL A 377 -17.09 8.12 18.08
CA VAL A 377 -17.22 6.69 18.41
C VAL A 377 -18.64 6.25 18.09
N ARG A 378 -18.76 5.23 17.24
CA ARG A 378 -20.03 4.84 16.64
C ARG A 378 -20.29 3.35 16.79
N ASP A 379 -21.59 3.02 16.87
CA ASP A 379 -22.05 1.65 16.69
C ASP A 379 -21.72 1.19 15.27
N VAL A 380 -21.00 0.07 15.14
CA VAL A 380 -20.49 -0.40 13.83
C VAL A 380 -21.64 -0.78 12.90
N ALA A 381 -22.74 -1.35 13.42
CA ALA A 381 -23.83 -1.89 12.61
C ALA A 381 -24.75 -0.82 12.02
N GLY A 382 -25.19 0.15 12.83
CA GLY A 382 -26.13 1.19 12.42
C GLY A 382 -25.52 2.57 12.25
N GLY A 383 -24.25 2.75 12.63
CA GLY A 383 -23.56 4.04 12.53
C GLY A 383 -24.03 5.08 13.54
N ARG A 384 -24.84 4.71 14.53
CA ARG A 384 -25.32 5.65 15.56
C ARG A 384 -24.13 6.12 16.40
N GLU A 385 -24.02 7.44 16.58
CA GLU A 385 -23.01 7.99 17.49
C GLU A 385 -23.29 7.57 18.94
N ILE A 386 -22.27 7.01 19.57
CA ILE A 386 -22.28 6.60 20.98
C ILE A 386 -21.76 7.76 21.82
N ARG A 387 -20.63 8.33 21.42
CA ARG A 387 -19.98 9.49 22.05
C ARG A 387 -18.97 10.12 21.10
N SER A 388 -18.55 11.33 21.41
CA SER A 388 -17.40 11.99 20.78
C SER A 388 -16.30 12.15 21.82
N ILE A 389 -15.06 11.78 21.46
CA ILE A 389 -13.88 11.95 22.29
C ILE A 389 -13.09 13.15 21.74
N PRO A 390 -12.97 14.26 22.50
CA PRO A 390 -12.15 15.39 22.10
C PRO A 390 -10.69 14.96 21.90
N LEU A 391 -10.08 15.42 20.81
CA LEU A 391 -8.68 15.13 20.51
C LEU A 391 -7.91 16.43 20.31
N THR A 392 -6.87 16.63 21.12
CA THR A 392 -5.97 17.77 20.95
C THR A 392 -4.83 17.38 20.03
N ARG A 393 -5.02 17.64 18.73
CA ARG A 393 -4.01 17.40 17.70
C ARG A 393 -2.89 18.44 17.79
N SER A 394 -1.65 18.04 17.53
CA SER A 394 -0.52 18.97 17.48
C SER A 394 -0.67 20.07 16.41
N THR A 395 -1.36 19.74 15.31
CA THR A 395 -1.67 20.63 14.20
C THR A 395 -3.13 20.48 13.77
N ALA A 396 -3.71 21.58 13.28
CA ALA A 396 -5.03 21.52 12.66
C ALA A 396 -4.97 20.57 11.44
N PRO A 397 -5.96 19.69 11.24
CA PRO A 397 -6.01 18.84 10.07
C PRO A 397 -6.08 19.67 8.78
N ASP A 398 -5.20 19.37 7.84
CA ASP A 398 -5.24 19.87 6.47
C ASP A 398 -5.20 18.66 5.52
N GLY A 399 -6.30 18.40 4.83
CA GLY A 399 -6.50 17.20 4.02
C GLY A 399 -7.08 16.00 4.80
N VAL A 400 -6.84 14.80 4.26
CA VAL A 400 -7.39 13.53 4.79
C VAL A 400 -6.73 13.18 6.12
N VAL A 401 -7.55 12.73 7.07
CA VAL A 401 -7.07 12.11 8.32
C VAL A 401 -7.42 10.63 8.30
N SER A 402 -6.41 9.78 8.21
CA SER A 402 -6.59 8.32 8.26
C SER A 402 -6.36 7.83 9.68
N LEU A 403 -7.37 7.22 10.29
CA LEU A 403 -7.32 6.73 11.67
C LEU A 403 -7.21 5.21 11.70
N ARG A 404 -6.15 4.70 12.32
CA ARG A 404 -5.91 3.27 12.55
C ARG A 404 -5.77 2.97 14.04
N VAL A 405 -5.91 1.70 14.41
CA VAL A 405 -5.91 1.23 15.80
C VAL A 405 -4.82 0.19 16.02
N ILE A 406 -4.12 0.27 17.16
CA ILE A 406 -3.20 -0.76 17.66
C ILE A 406 -3.33 -0.87 19.17
N GLY A 407 -3.91 -1.96 19.66
CA GLY A 407 -4.27 -2.10 21.07
C GLY A 407 -5.17 -0.97 21.54
N GLU A 408 -4.82 -0.35 22.67
CA GLU A 408 -5.50 0.84 23.20
C GLU A 408 -5.07 2.16 22.52
N MET A 409 -4.19 2.11 21.52
CA MET A 409 -3.70 3.30 20.83
C MET A 409 -4.51 3.59 19.57
N VAL A 410 -4.72 4.88 19.32
CA VAL A 410 -5.21 5.42 18.06
C VAL A 410 -4.06 6.12 17.37
N VAL A 411 -3.82 5.80 16.10
CA VAL A 411 -2.79 6.42 15.28
C VAL A 411 -3.46 7.16 14.13
N GLU A 412 -3.25 8.47 14.06
CA GLU A 412 -3.71 9.29 12.94
C GLU A 412 -2.54 9.57 12.00
N GLN A 413 -2.80 9.44 10.69
CA GLN A 413 -1.94 10.03 9.66
C GLN A 413 -2.61 11.25 9.05
N ARG A 414 -1.85 12.35 9.01
CA ARG A 414 -2.25 13.65 8.44
C ARG A 414 -1.14 14.16 7.54
N GLY A 415 -1.33 14.05 6.22
CA GLY A 415 -0.27 14.31 5.26
C GLY A 415 0.97 13.47 5.59
N THR A 416 2.10 14.14 5.81
CA THR A 416 3.40 13.52 6.12
C THR A 416 3.67 13.33 7.62
N THR A 417 2.67 13.50 8.49
CA THR A 417 2.83 13.34 9.94
C THR A 417 1.97 12.20 10.45
N VAL A 418 2.58 11.33 11.26
CA VAL A 418 1.89 10.33 12.08
C VAL A 418 1.87 10.83 13.52
N GLU A 419 0.71 10.80 14.15
CA GLU A 419 0.53 11.15 15.57
C GLU A 419 -0.24 10.03 16.28
N ALA A 420 0.29 9.58 17.41
CA ALA A 420 -0.31 8.52 18.21
C ALA A 420 -0.91 9.07 19.50
N PHE A 421 -2.06 8.53 19.86
CA PHE A 421 -2.84 8.89 21.02
C PHE A 421 -3.17 7.64 21.83
N GLY A 422 -3.04 7.72 23.14
CA GLY A 422 -3.30 6.61 24.06
C GLY A 422 -4.26 7.01 25.17
N PRO A 423 -4.75 6.08 25.99
CA PRO A 423 -5.69 6.36 27.09
C PRO A 423 -5.16 7.49 27.98
N ALA A 424 -5.99 8.46 28.35
CA ALA A 424 -5.59 9.61 29.18
C ALA A 424 -5.52 9.32 30.68
#